data_AF-A0A2J4YMT6-F1
#
_entry.id   AF-A0A2J4YMT6-F1
#
_cell.length_a   1.000
_cell.length_b   1.000
_cell.length_c   1.000
_cell.angle_alpha   90.00
_cell.angle_beta   90.00
_cell.angle_gamma   90.00
#
_symmetry.space_group_name_H-M   'P 1'
#
loop_
_entity.id
_entity.type
_entity.pdbx_description
1 polymer ?
#
loop_
_entity_poly.entity_id
_entity_poly.type
_entity_poly.pdbx_seq_one_letter_code
_entity_poly.pdbx_strand_id
1 'polypeptide(L)' 'MPFLMQLQDVEEAGRLAPFSADIRPGEIVHLVGPNGAGKSTLLARMAG' A
#
# COMPACT_ATOMS: atom_id res chain seq x y z
N MET A 1 -17.77 -10.62 4.62
CA MET A 1 -17.37 -9.83 3.43
C MET A 1 -15.87 -9.98 3.30
N PRO A 2 -15.34 -10.70 2.29
CA PRO A 2 -13.89 -10.91 2.18
C PRO A 2 -13.18 -9.62 1.75
N PHE A 3 -11.92 -9.47 2.17
CA PHE A 3 -11.03 -8.43 1.67
C PHE A 3 -10.68 -8.71 0.20
N LEU A 4 -10.58 -7.64 -0.62
CA LEU A 4 -10.12 -7.75 -2.00
C LEU A 4 -8.60 -7.88 -2.04
N MET A 5 -7.91 -7.11 -1.22
CA MET A 5 -6.46 -7.10 -1.09
C MET A 5 -6.09 -6.91 0.37
N GLN A 6 -5.07 -7.63 0.81
CA GLN A 6 -4.47 -7.48 2.13
C GLN A 6 -2.97 -7.32 1.96
N LEU A 7 -2.42 -6.32 2.64
CA LEU A 7 -1.00 -6.02 2.75
C LEU A 7 -0.57 -6.32 4.18
N GLN A 8 0.47 -7.14 4.33
CA GLN A 8 1.07 -7.47 5.61
C GLN A 8 2.55 -7.14 5.54
N ASP A 9 2.97 -6.17 6.35
CA ASP A 9 4.35 -5.73 6.55
C ASP A 9 5.12 -5.52 5.23
N VAL A 10 4.44 -4.91 4.25
CA VAL A 10 5.05 -4.60 2.96
C VAL A 10 6.08 -3.49 3.18
N GLU A 11 7.33 -3.79 2.84
CA GLU A 11 8.46 -2.87 3.04
C GLU A 11 9.43 -2.88 1.85
N GLU A 12 10.22 -1.80 1.76
CA GLU A 12 11.38 -1.73 0.88
C GLU A 12 12.45 -0.82 1.48
N ALA A 13 13.66 -1.39 1.67
CA ALA A 13 14.76 -0.71 2.35
C ALA A 13 15.04 0.69 1.77
N GLY A 14 14.99 1.70 2.64
CA GLY A 14 15.25 3.10 2.28
C GLY A 14 14.16 3.77 1.43
N ARG A 15 13.04 3.11 1.14
CA ARG A 15 11.96 3.64 0.28
C ARG A 15 10.57 3.53 0.90
N LEU A 16 10.28 2.45 1.63
CA LEU A 16 8.99 2.18 2.24
C LEU A 16 9.22 1.46 3.59
N ALA A 17 8.81 2.09 4.69
CA ALA A 17 8.74 1.43 5.99
C ALA A 17 7.60 0.39 6.00
N PRO A 18 7.61 -0.61 6.91
CA PRO A 18 6.55 -1.61 7.01
C PRO A 18 5.16 -1.00 6.97
N PHE A 19 4.35 -1.48 6.03
CA PHE A 19 2.99 -1.00 5.81
C PHE A 19 2.01 -2.17 5.72
N SER A 20 0.94 -2.09 6.51
CA SER A 20 -0.12 -3.08 6.57
C SER A 20 -1.47 -2.42 6.37
N ALA A 21 -2.32 -3.01 5.53
CA ALA A 21 -3.65 -2.49 5.23
C ALA A 21 -4.56 -3.57 4.64
N ASP A 22 -5.85 -3.44 4.90
CA ASP A 22 -6.91 -4.23 4.28
C ASP A 22 -7.74 -3.35 3.36
N ILE A 23 -8.00 -3.81 2.13
CA ILE A 23 -8.81 -3.10 1.14
C ILE A 23 -10.02 -3.98 0.82
N ARG A 24 -11.22 -3.43 0.95
CA ARG A 24 -12.47 -4.14 0.66
C ARG A 24 -12.93 -3.90 -0.78
N PRO A 25 -13.71 -4.84 -1.36
CA PRO A 25 -14.32 -4.62 -2.67
C PRO A 25 -15.20 -3.36 -2.68
N GLY A 26 -15.00 -2.51 -3.69
CA GLY A 26 -15.77 -1.27 -3.89
C GLY A 26 -15.26 -0.04 -3.14
N GLU A 27 -14.22 -0.16 -2.30
CA GLU A 27 -13.58 1.01 -1.67
C GLU A 27 -12.75 1.79 -2.69
N ILE A 28 -12.85 3.12 -2.65
CA ILE A 28 -11.91 4.03 -3.33
C ILE A 28 -10.95 4.56 -2.26
N VAL A 29 -9.67 4.18 -2.36
CA VAL A 29 -8.64 4.54 -1.38
C VAL A 29 -7.70 5.60 -1.97
N HIS A 30 -7.44 6.67 -1.20
CA HIS A 30 -6.43 7.68 -1.56
C HIS A 30 -5.15 7.45 -0.79
N LEU A 31 -4.02 7.36 -1.50
CA LEU A 31 -2.69 7.32 -0.91
C LEU A 31 -2.05 8.71 -0.96
N VAL A 32 -1.96 9.37 0.19
CA VAL A 32 -1.55 10.78 0.30
C VAL A 32 -0.26 10.90 1.11
N GLY A 33 0.62 11.83 0.71
CA GLY A 33 1.87 12.13 1.41
C GLY A 33 2.82 12.96 0.54
N PRO A 34 3.88 13.55 1.12
CA PRO A 34 4.84 14.37 0.39
C PRO A 34 5.63 13.56 -0.66
N ASN A 35 6.41 14.26 -1.50
CA ASN A 35 7.35 13.61 -2.41
C ASN A 35 8.39 12.82 -1.60
N GLY A 36 8.72 11.62 -2.06
CA GLY A 36 9.63 10.71 -1.35
C GLY A 36 8.99 9.82 -0.28
N ALA A 37 7.69 9.98 0.04
CA ALA A 37 7.01 9.18 1.07
C ALA A 37 6.75 7.69 0.71
N GLY A 38 7.31 7.16 -0.39
CA GLY A 38 7.13 5.76 -0.77
C GLY A 38 5.83 5.40 -1.49
N LYS A 39 4.99 6.38 -1.88
CA LYS A 39 3.68 6.13 -2.51
C LYS A 39 3.75 5.26 -3.79
N SER A 40 4.60 5.65 -4.74
CA SER A 40 4.79 4.89 -5.98
C SER A 40 5.44 3.53 -5.73
N THR A 41 6.30 3.42 -4.71
CA THR A 41 6.87 2.14 -4.28
C THR A 41 5.77 1.21 -3.77
N LEU A 42 4.89 1.68 -2.88
CA LEU A 42 3.75 0.91 -2.39
C LEU A 42 2.82 0.44 -3.54
N LEU A 43 2.46 1.34 -4.46
CA LEU A 43 1.62 0.99 -5.62
C LEU A 43 2.27 -0.06 -6.54
N ALA A 44 3.58 0.02 -6.77
CA ALA A 44 4.30 -0.99 -7.52
C ALA A 44 4.23 -2.35 -6.82
N ARG A 45 4.50 -2.41 -5.51
CA ARG A 45 4.41 -3.66 -4.74
C ARG A 45 3.00 -4.27 -4.73
N MET A 46 1.96 -3.44 -4.75
CA MET A 46 0.56 -3.90 -4.85
C MET A 46 0.22 -4.48 -6.23
N ALA A 47 0.87 -4.04 -7.29
CA ALA A 47 0.60 -4.46 -8.67
C ALA A 47 1.31 -5.76 -9.08
N GLY A 48 2.28 -6.22 -8.28
CA GLY A 48 3.21 -7.32 -8.61
C GLY A 48 4.46 -6.85 -9.33
#